data_AF-A0A953PDX7-F1
#
_entry.id   AF-A0A953PDX7-F1
#
_cell.length_a   1.000
_cell.length_b   1.000
_cell.length_c   1.000
_cell.angle_alpha   90.00
_cell.angle_beta   90.00
_cell.angle_gamma   90.00
#
_symmetry.space_group_name_H-M   'P 1'
#
loop_
_entity.id
_entity.type
_entity.pdbx_description
1 polymer ?
#
loop_
_entity_poly.entity_id
_entity_poly.type
_entity_poly.pdbx_seq_one_letter_code
_entity_poly.pdbx_strand_id
1 'polypeptide(L)'
;MPTNDISSILSRVVETKTEYDTRLLAQQLGTNYRSLMYWLRGERPLPAHLLPRICVLLNNCEVLDFLESQAGRVAFKLPDPHVTLEKELVAISNLIKEVGEALESVAETLADGVVEENELKATIPKLEGVIQECASLKYVLEDLCKKRKKKTKS
;
A
#
# COMPACT_ATOMS: atom_id res chain seq x y z
N MET A 1 17.33 13.73 4.60
CA MET A 1 16.25 13.14 3.80
C MET A 1 16.81 11.88 3.17
N PRO A 2 16.44 10.65 3.59
CA PRO A 2 16.78 9.50 2.79
C PRO A 2 15.93 9.60 1.52
N THR A 3 16.59 9.75 0.38
CA THR A 3 15.98 9.63 -0.93
C THR A 3 15.38 8.22 -0.97
N ASN A 4 14.05 8.09 -0.82
CA ASN A 4 13.36 6.82 -1.00
C ASN A 4 13.47 6.46 -2.48
N ASP A 5 14.62 5.90 -2.88
CA ASP A 5 14.84 5.33 -4.21
C ASP A 5 14.57 3.82 -4.15
N ILE A 6 14.24 3.22 -5.28
CA ILE A 6 13.89 1.79 -5.44
C ILE A 6 14.91 0.90 -4.73
N SER A 7 16.20 1.21 -4.89
CA SER A 7 17.32 0.47 -4.31
C SER A 7 17.31 0.51 -2.77
N SER A 8 16.95 1.66 -2.20
CA SER A 8 16.90 1.86 -0.75
C SER A 8 15.73 1.09 -0.11
N ILE A 9 14.56 1.09 -0.76
CA ILE A 9 13.38 0.35 -0.32
C ILE A 9 13.67 -1.16 -0.41
N LEU A 10 14.22 -1.63 -1.52
CA LEU A 10 14.57 -3.03 -1.70
C LEU A 10 15.60 -3.51 -0.67
N SER A 11 16.67 -2.75 -0.44
CA SER A 11 17.67 -3.08 0.58
C SER A 11 17.04 -3.22 1.95
N ARG A 12 16.21 -2.25 2.35
CA ARG A 12 15.48 -2.30 3.62
C ARG A 12 14.60 -3.54 3.73
N VAL A 13 13.83 -3.86 2.69
CA VAL A 13 12.90 -5.01 2.70
C VAL A 13 13.67 -6.32 2.82
N VAL A 14 14.78 -6.46 2.10
CA VAL A 14 15.65 -7.64 2.17
C VAL A 14 16.32 -7.77 3.54
N GLU A 15 16.84 -6.67 4.11
CA GLU A 15 17.47 -6.66 5.43
C GLU A 15 16.48 -6.93 6.57
N THR A 16 15.23 -6.44 6.46
CA THR A 16 14.20 -6.62 7.49
C THR A 16 13.71 -8.07 7.57
N LYS A 17 13.80 -8.82 6.47
CA LYS A 17 13.61 -10.27 6.46
C LYS A 17 14.93 -10.95 6.80
N THR A 18 15.33 -10.86 8.07
CA THR A 18 16.56 -11.45 8.64
C THR A 18 16.70 -12.96 8.44
N GLU A 19 15.66 -13.68 8.01
CA GLU A 19 15.68 -15.11 7.69
C GLU A 19 15.87 -15.43 6.19
N TYR A 20 15.86 -14.44 5.30
CA TYR A 20 15.95 -14.71 3.86
C TYR A 20 17.42 -14.73 3.41
N ASP A 21 17.90 -15.90 2.99
CA ASP A 21 19.22 -16.02 2.37
C ASP A 21 19.22 -15.26 1.03
N THR A 22 19.98 -14.18 0.97
CA THR A 22 20.17 -13.35 -0.22
C THR A 22 20.71 -14.17 -1.41
N ARG A 23 21.42 -15.27 -1.15
CA ARG A 23 21.85 -16.21 -2.19
C ARG A 23 20.69 -17.03 -2.73
N LEU A 24 19.77 -17.46 -1.87
CA LEU A 24 18.55 -18.15 -2.28
C LEU A 24 17.67 -17.22 -3.12
N LEU A 25 17.54 -15.96 -2.73
CA LEU A 25 16.81 -14.96 -3.53
C LEU A 25 17.43 -14.80 -4.92
N ALA A 26 18.76 -14.68 -5.01
CA ALA A 26 19.45 -14.60 -6.30
C ALA A 26 19.18 -15.84 -7.16
N GLN A 27 19.25 -17.04 -6.57
CA GLN A 27 18.97 -18.31 -7.25
C GLN A 27 17.51 -18.37 -7.75
N GLN A 28 16.53 -18.00 -6.92
CA GLN A 28 15.12 -17.99 -7.28
C GLN A 28 14.78 -16.95 -8.36
N LEU A 29 15.56 -15.88 -8.45
CA LEU A 29 15.47 -14.87 -9.51
C LEU A 29 16.23 -15.27 -10.78
N GLY A 30 16.98 -16.39 -10.77
CA GLY A 30 17.80 -16.80 -11.90
C GLY A 30 18.98 -15.86 -12.17
N THR A 31 19.47 -15.16 -11.15
CA THR A 31 20.58 -14.20 -11.25
C THR A 31 21.74 -14.59 -10.34
N ASN A 32 22.89 -13.95 -10.54
CA ASN A 32 24.03 -14.09 -9.64
C ASN A 32 23.85 -13.20 -8.41
N TYR A 33 24.23 -13.71 -7.24
CA TYR A 33 24.32 -12.96 -5.98
C TYR A 33 25.00 -11.60 -6.15
N ARG A 34 26.09 -11.53 -6.92
CA ARG A 34 26.81 -10.27 -7.16
C ARG A 34 25.96 -9.24 -7.89
N SER A 35 25.20 -9.67 -8.89
CA SER A 35 24.27 -8.79 -9.63
C SER A 35 23.16 -8.28 -8.72
N LEU A 36 22.60 -9.17 -7.89
CA LEU A 36 21.59 -8.79 -6.90
C LEU A 36 22.12 -7.73 -5.93
N MET A 37 23.34 -7.91 -5.41
CA MET A 37 23.97 -6.93 -4.52
C MET A 37 24.19 -5.57 -5.17
N TYR A 38 24.56 -5.53 -6.46
CA TYR A 38 24.68 -4.27 -7.20
C TYR A 38 23.35 -3.53 -7.33
N TRP A 39 22.24 -4.25 -7.47
CA TRP A 39 20.92 -3.65 -7.52
C TRP A 39 20.47 -3.11 -6.16
N LEU A 40 20.67 -3.88 -5.09
CA LEU A 40 20.32 -3.45 -3.73
C LEU A 40 21.07 -2.18 -3.34
N ARG A 41 22.37 -2.11 -3.65
CA ARG A 41 23.20 -0.94 -3.36
C ARG A 41 22.94 0.27 -4.26
N GLY A 42 22.11 0.13 -5.30
CA GLY A 42 21.88 1.19 -6.29
C GLY A 42 23.09 1.47 -7.20
N GLU A 43 24.08 0.57 -7.22
CA GLU A 43 25.25 0.69 -8.11
C GLU A 43 24.89 0.38 -9.57
N ARG A 44 23.81 -0.39 -9.80
CA ARG A 44 23.27 -0.70 -11.13
C ARG A 44 21.74 -0.65 -11.14
N PRO A 45 21.13 -0.23 -12.26
CA PRO A 45 19.69 -0.26 -12.40
C PRO A 45 19.18 -1.71 -12.34
N LEU A 46 18.10 -1.89 -11.58
CA LEU A 46 17.40 -3.17 -11.50
C LEU A 46 16.59 -3.40 -12.78
N PRO A 47 16.67 -4.60 -13.41
CA PRO A 47 15.78 -4.93 -14.52
C PRO A 47 14.31 -4.95 -14.09
N ALA A 48 13.47 -4.13 -14.74
CA ALA A 48 12.07 -3.94 -14.37
C ALA A 48 11.25 -5.24 -14.35
N HIS A 49 11.55 -6.20 -15.23
CA HIS A 49 10.84 -7.49 -15.30
C HIS A 49 11.04 -8.38 -14.07
N LEU A 50 12.09 -8.14 -13.26
CA LEU A 50 12.34 -8.89 -12.03
C LEU A 50 11.54 -8.34 -10.84
N LEU A 51 11.08 -7.09 -10.92
CA LEU A 51 10.44 -6.39 -9.82
C LEU A 51 9.19 -7.12 -9.29
N PRO A 52 8.23 -7.57 -10.13
CA PRO A 52 7.05 -8.29 -9.63
C PRO A 52 7.44 -9.60 -8.93
N ARG A 53 8.43 -10.30 -9.48
CA ARG A 53 8.91 -11.56 -8.92
C ARG A 53 9.61 -11.35 -7.58
N ILE A 54 10.38 -10.29 -7.42
CA ILE A 54 10.99 -9.89 -6.15
C ILE A 54 9.90 -9.60 -5.12
N CYS A 55 8.86 -8.83 -5.48
CA CYS A 55 7.75 -8.52 -4.57
C CYS A 55 7.01 -9.77 -4.09
N VAL A 56 6.77 -10.75 -4.98
CA VAL A 56 6.14 -12.03 -4.61
C VAL A 56 7.03 -12.84 -3.68
N LEU A 57 8.32 -13.00 -4.00
CA LEU A 57 9.26 -13.78 -3.17
C LEU A 57 9.47 -13.13 -1.79
N LEU A 58 9.57 -11.80 -1.75
CA LEU A 58 9.69 -11.03 -0.53
C LEU A 58 8.35 -10.77 0.15
N ASN A 59 7.23 -11.22 -0.41
CA ASN A 59 5.87 -10.95 0.07
C ASN A 59 5.70 -9.48 0.52
N ASN A 60 6.21 -8.55 -0.28
CA ASN A 60 6.26 -7.12 0.01
C ASN A 60 6.15 -6.31 -1.29
N CYS A 61 5.12 -5.46 -1.37
CA CYS A 61 4.82 -4.64 -2.54
C CYS A 61 5.22 -3.17 -2.40
N GLU A 62 5.92 -2.76 -1.32
CA GLU A 62 6.29 -1.36 -1.06
C GLU A 62 6.98 -0.68 -2.25
N VAL A 63 7.78 -1.44 -3.00
CA VAL A 63 8.50 -0.93 -4.17
C VAL A 63 7.56 -0.66 -5.35
N LEU A 64 6.55 -1.51 -5.53
CA LEU A 64 5.50 -1.29 -6.53
C LEU A 64 4.64 -0.10 -6.13
N ASP A 65 4.25 -0.02 -4.87
CA ASP A 65 3.45 1.10 -4.36
C ASP A 65 4.20 2.44 -4.49
N PHE A 66 5.52 2.43 -4.27
CA PHE A 66 6.36 3.59 -4.52
C PHE A 66 6.35 3.99 -6.00
N LEU A 67 6.51 3.04 -6.93
CA LEU A 67 6.44 3.33 -8.37
C LEU A 67 5.07 3.83 -8.81
N GLU A 68 3.99 3.27 -8.26
CA GLU A 68 2.62 3.72 -8.48
C GLU A 68 2.43 5.17 -8.01
N SER A 69 3.01 5.54 -6.86
CA SER A 69 3.01 6.91 -6.35
C SER A 69 3.72 7.89 -7.28
N GLN A 70 4.86 7.49 -7.86
CA GLN A 70 5.60 8.30 -8.84
C GLN A 70 4.83 8.45 -10.16
N ALA A 71 4.09 7.41 -10.56
CA ALA A 71 3.27 7.43 -11.76
C ALA A 71 1.95 8.20 -11.59
N GLY A 72 1.63 8.68 -10.39
CA GLY A 72 0.35 9.31 -10.07
C GLY A 72 -0.85 8.36 -10.16
N ARG A 73 -0.60 7.06 -10.36
CA ARG A 73 -1.61 5.99 -10.41
C ARG A 73 -1.73 5.39 -9.03
N VAL A 74 -2.29 6.17 -8.14
CA VAL A 74 -2.46 5.80 -6.75
C VAL A 74 -3.92 5.43 -6.59
N ALA A 75 -4.22 4.14 -6.47
CA ALA A 75 -5.59 3.70 -6.18
C ALA A 75 -6.10 4.29 -4.84
N PHE A 76 -5.21 4.68 -3.92
CA PHE A 76 -5.47 5.47 -2.70
C PHE A 76 -4.14 6.01 -2.10
N LYS A 77 -4.13 7.23 -1.52
CA LYS A 77 -2.90 7.82 -0.95
C LYS A 77 -2.40 6.99 0.24
N LEU A 78 -1.20 6.43 0.15
CA LEU A 78 -0.55 5.77 1.29
C LEU A 78 -0.34 6.79 2.43
N PRO A 79 -0.62 6.41 3.69
CA PRO A 79 -0.41 7.29 4.83
C PRO A 79 1.08 7.61 4.98
N ASP A 80 1.36 8.89 5.25
CA ASP A 80 2.72 9.39 5.46
C ASP A 80 3.35 8.70 6.71
N PRO A 81 4.55 8.12 6.62
CA PRO A 81 5.20 7.43 7.73
C PRO A 81 5.53 8.31 8.95
N HIS A 82 5.23 9.62 8.92
CA HIS A 82 5.47 10.55 10.04
C HIS A 82 4.20 11.04 10.76
N VAL A 83 3.05 10.41 10.53
CA VAL A 83 1.81 10.77 11.23
C VAL A 83 1.83 10.23 12.68
N THR A 84 1.52 11.10 13.65
CA THR A 84 1.35 10.69 15.05
C THR A 84 0.08 9.88 15.21
N LEU A 85 0.05 8.92 16.14
CA LEU A 85 -1.08 8.01 16.35
C LEU A 85 -2.42 8.75 16.58
N GLU A 86 -2.39 9.94 17.21
CA GLU A 86 -3.56 10.81 17.38
C GLU A 86 -4.10 11.36 16.05
N LYS A 87 -3.20 11.77 15.14
CA LYS A 87 -3.60 12.25 13.80
C LYS A 87 -4.12 11.09 12.95
N GLU A 88 -3.56 9.89 13.10
CA GLU A 88 -4.08 8.68 12.44
C GLU A 88 -5.49 8.34 12.94
N LEU A 89 -5.75 8.40 14.25
CA LEU A 89 -7.08 8.13 14.82
C LEU A 89 -8.13 9.16 14.38
N VAL A 90 -7.76 10.44 14.31
CA VAL A 90 -8.65 11.49 13.77
C VAL A 90 -8.94 11.26 12.29
N ALA A 91 -7.93 10.88 11.50
CA ALA A 91 -8.12 10.55 10.09
C ALA A 91 -9.06 9.35 9.90
N ILE A 92 -8.90 8.29 10.71
CA ILE A 92 -9.82 7.14 10.74
C ILE A 92 -11.25 7.58 11.09
N SER A 93 -11.41 8.42 12.12
CA SER A 93 -12.72 8.91 12.55
C SER A 93 -13.43 9.71 11.45
N ASN A 94 -12.71 10.59 10.75
CA ASN A 94 -13.27 11.37 9.65
C ASN A 94 -13.67 10.46 8.50
N LEU A 95 -12.83 9.50 8.15
CA LEU A 95 -13.08 8.56 7.07
C LEU A 95 -14.31 7.67 7.36
N ILE A 96 -14.51 7.22 8.60
CA ILE A 96 -15.73 6.49 8.99
C ILE A 96 -16.98 7.37 8.81
N LYS A 97 -16.88 8.67 9.11
CA LYS A 97 -17.99 9.62 8.94
C LYS A 97 -18.33 9.83 7.47
N GLU A 98 -17.32 10.02 6.63
CA GLU A 98 -17.47 10.19 5.17
C GLU A 98 -18.13 8.95 4.53
N VAL A 99 -17.68 7.74 4.90
CA VAL A 99 -18.33 6.48 4.48
C VAL A 99 -19.80 6.44 4.90
N GLY A 100 -20.10 6.82 6.15
CA GLY A 100 -21.47 6.84 6.67
C GLY A 100 -22.39 7.76 5.87
N GLU A 101 -21.94 8.99 5.61
CA GLU A 101 -22.68 10.00 4.84
C GLU A 101 -22.91 9.55 3.38
N ALA A 102 -21.89 8.94 2.76
CA ALA A 102 -22.00 8.42 1.40
C ALA A 102 -23.00 7.24 1.30
N LEU A 103 -22.99 6.33 2.27
CA LEU A 103 -23.94 5.22 2.34
C LEU A 103 -25.37 5.69 2.63
N GLU A 104 -25.54 6.69 3.49
CA GLU A 104 -26.84 7.30 3.77
C GLU A 104 -27.43 7.92 2.50
N SER A 105 -26.64 8.67 1.75
CA SER A 105 -27.07 9.24 0.46
C SER A 105 -27.45 8.18 -0.58
N VAL A 106 -26.75 7.03 -0.60
CA VAL A 106 -27.11 5.89 -1.46
C VAL A 106 -28.42 5.25 -1.00
N ALA A 107 -28.62 5.11 0.32
CA ALA A 107 -29.84 4.54 0.90
C ALA A 107 -31.07 5.42 0.61
N GLU A 108 -30.94 6.74 0.68
CA GLU A 108 -31.98 7.69 0.26
C GLU A 108 -32.35 7.49 -1.21
N THR A 109 -31.36 7.34 -2.09
CA THR A 109 -31.58 7.10 -3.53
C THR A 109 -32.30 5.77 -3.80
N LEU A 110 -32.08 4.76 -2.94
CA LEU A 110 -32.72 3.44 -3.08
C LEU A 110 -34.13 3.38 -2.47
N ALA A 111 -34.49 4.33 -1.59
CA ALA A 111 -35.74 4.31 -0.83
C ALA A 111 -36.99 4.45 -1.72
N ASP A 112 -36.86 5.12 -2.87
CA ASP A 112 -37.97 5.39 -3.79
C ASP A 112 -38.26 4.20 -4.74
N GLY A 113 -37.44 3.13 -4.69
CA GLY A 113 -37.67 1.87 -5.39
C GLY A 113 -37.47 1.90 -6.92
N VAL A 114 -37.10 3.06 -7.46
CA VAL A 114 -36.73 3.28 -8.87
C VAL A 114 -35.36 3.93 -8.87
N VAL A 115 -34.40 3.34 -9.60
CA VAL A 115 -33.06 3.92 -9.76
C VAL A 115 -32.98 4.52 -11.16
N GLU A 116 -32.94 5.85 -11.25
CA GLU A 116 -32.81 6.55 -12.51
C GLU A 116 -31.35 6.54 -13.04
N GLU A 117 -31.17 6.70 -14.34
CA GLU A 117 -29.82 6.68 -14.95
C GLU A 117 -28.92 7.82 -14.43
N ASN A 118 -29.52 8.96 -14.07
CA ASN A 118 -28.83 10.10 -13.49
C ASN A 118 -28.39 9.83 -12.04
N GLU A 119 -29.21 9.09 -11.29
CA GLU A 119 -28.89 8.64 -9.94
C GLU A 119 -27.79 7.60 -9.96
N LEU A 120 -27.82 6.65 -10.90
CA LEU A 120 -26.73 5.69 -11.13
C LEU A 120 -25.39 6.40 -11.38
N LYS A 121 -25.38 7.43 -12.25
CA LYS A 121 -24.18 8.23 -12.54
C LYS A 121 -23.65 8.98 -11.32
N ALA A 122 -24.51 9.37 -10.39
CA ALA A 122 -24.11 10.05 -9.16
C ALA A 122 -23.72 9.09 -8.04
N THR A 123 -24.34 7.91 -7.97
CA THR A 123 -24.26 6.98 -6.85
C THR A 123 -23.13 5.96 -7.02
N ILE A 124 -22.81 5.54 -8.26
CA ILE A 124 -21.66 4.65 -8.52
C ILE A 124 -20.34 5.26 -8.02
N PRO A 125 -19.98 6.52 -8.36
CA PRO A 125 -18.74 7.11 -7.87
C PRO A 125 -18.69 7.24 -6.34
N LYS A 126 -19.83 7.47 -5.68
CA LYS A 126 -19.92 7.49 -4.20
C LYS A 126 -19.64 6.11 -3.61
N LEU A 127 -20.23 5.05 -4.18
CA LEU A 127 -19.96 3.66 -3.80
C LEU A 127 -18.49 3.27 -4.01
N GLU A 128 -17.89 3.68 -5.12
CA GLU A 128 -16.46 3.47 -5.38
C GLU A 128 -15.59 4.20 -4.35
N GLY A 129 -15.95 5.44 -3.99
CA GLY A 129 -15.33 6.20 -2.90
C GLY A 129 -15.40 5.47 -1.56
N VAL A 130 -16.58 4.95 -1.19
CA VAL A 130 -16.77 4.17 0.04
C VAL A 130 -15.90 2.92 0.06
N ILE A 131 -15.80 2.20 -1.07
CA ILE A 131 -14.94 1.01 -1.19
C ILE A 131 -13.46 1.40 -0.97
N GLN A 132 -13.02 2.50 -1.57
CA GLN A 132 -11.66 3.02 -1.45
C GLN A 132 -11.32 3.45 -0.01
N GLU A 133 -12.26 4.11 0.66
CA GLU A 133 -12.13 4.53 2.05
C GLU A 133 -12.07 3.30 2.98
N CYS A 134 -12.97 2.34 2.80
CA CYS A 134 -12.96 1.09 3.58
C CYS A 134 -11.64 0.31 3.42
N ALA A 135 -11.07 0.28 2.21
CA ALA A 135 -9.78 -0.34 1.95
C ALA A 135 -8.63 0.38 2.69
N SER A 136 -8.66 1.72 2.69
CA SER A 136 -7.69 2.55 3.42
C SER A 136 -7.78 2.31 4.93
N LEU A 137 -9.00 2.24 5.49
CA LEU A 137 -9.23 1.93 6.90
C LEU A 137 -8.66 0.56 7.28
N LYS A 138 -8.93 -0.47 6.46
CA LYS A 138 -8.38 -1.82 6.68
C LYS A 138 -6.86 -1.78 6.76
N TYR A 139 -6.20 -1.09 5.83
CA TYR A 139 -4.74 -0.99 5.80
C TYR A 139 -4.18 -0.34 7.08
N VAL A 140 -4.77 0.77 7.51
CA VAL A 140 -4.35 1.47 8.73
C VAL A 140 -4.50 0.57 9.96
N LEU A 141 -5.60 -0.16 10.09
CA LEU A 141 -5.83 -1.10 11.19
C LEU A 141 -4.82 -2.26 11.19
N GLU A 142 -4.49 -2.80 10.02
CA GLU A 142 -3.47 -3.85 9.86
C GLU A 142 -2.07 -3.34 10.25
N ASP A 143 -1.71 -2.12 9.83
CA ASP A 143 -0.42 -1.51 10.15
C ASP A 143 -0.28 -1.22 11.65
N LEU A 144 -1.33 -0.68 12.29
CA LEU A 144 -1.37 -0.49 13.74
C LEU A 144 -1.19 -1.80 14.51
N CYS A 145 -1.82 -2.88 14.04
CA CYS A 145 -1.65 -4.21 14.63
C CYS A 145 -0.21 -4.73 14.49
N LYS A 146 0.41 -4.56 13.31
CA LYS A 146 1.80 -4.94 13.06
C LYS A 146 2.78 -4.13 13.92
N LYS A 147 2.60 -2.82 14.02
CA LYS A 147 3.39 -1.91 14.87
C LYS A 147 3.31 -2.32 16.35
N ARG A 148 2.11 -2.65 16.85
CA ARG A 148 1.91 -3.11 18.24
C ARG A 148 2.60 -4.44 18.51
N LYS A 149 2.49 -5.44 17.62
CA LYS A 149 3.17 -6.74 17.75
C LYS A 149 4.70 -6.62 17.76
N LYS A 150 5.28 -5.67 17.01
CA LYS A 150 6.72 -5.39 17.05
C LYS A 150 7.17 -4.79 18.38
N LYS A 151 6.38 -3.89 18.99
CA LYS A 151 6.68 -3.33 20.33
C LYS A 151 6.61 -4.36 21.46
N THR A 152 5.74 -5.38 21.37
CA THR A 152 5.58 -6.40 22.43
C THR A 152 6.62 -7.53 22.35
N LYS A 153 7.35 -7.65 21.23
CA LYS A 153 8.44 -8.63 21.05
C LYS A 153 9.83 -8.06 21.33
N SER A 154 9.92 -6.77 21.67
CA SER A 154 11.17 -6.08 22.01
C SER A 154 11.31 -5.88 23.51
#